data_AF-A0A965U3F4-F1
#
_entry.id   AF-A0A965U3F4-F1
#
_cell.length_a   1.000
_cell.length_b   1.000
_cell.length_c   1.000
_cell.angle_alpha   90.00
_cell.angle_beta   90.00
_cell.angle_gamma   90.00
#
_symmetry.space_group_name_H-M   'P 1'
#
loop_
_entity.id
_entity.type
_entity.pdbx_description
1 polymer ?
#
loop_
_entity_poly.entity_id
_entity_poly.type
_entity_poly.pdbx_seq_one_letter_code
_entity_poly.pdbx_strand_id
1 'polypeptide(L)' 'CTLIPFWAERLGKQELVARQLSKRGGTLYCKNEGERVRIAGNAVLYSVGEIKL' A
#
# COMPACT_ATOMS: atom_id res chain seq x y z
N CYS A 1 1.55 10.67 2.54
CA CYS A 1 0.53 9.64 2.79
C CYS A 1 -0.75 10.28 3.31
N THR A 2 -1.76 10.52 2.46
CA THR A 2 -2.98 11.26 2.85
C THR A 2 -4.18 10.35 3.15
N LEU A 3 -4.34 9.25 2.40
CA LEU A 3 -5.53 8.39 2.50
C LEU A 3 -5.62 7.59 3.80
N ILE A 4 -4.50 7.07 4.29
CA ILE A 4 -4.51 6.19 5.46
C ILE A 4 -4.87 6.93 6.75
N PRO A 5 -4.28 8.09 7.09
CA PRO A 5 -4.70 8.84 8.28
C PRO A 5 -6.17 9.25 8.21
N PHE A 6 -6.63 9.72 7.05
CA PHE A 6 -8.03 10.11 6.81
C PHE A 6 -9.03 8.98 7.09
N TRP A 7 -8.78 7.79 6.51
CA TRP A 7 -9.68 6.64 6.73
C TRP A 7 -9.50 6.00 8.10
N ALA A 8 -8.32 6.07 8.70
CA ALA A 8 -8.06 5.56 10.03
C ALA A 8 -8.88 6.32 11.09
N GLU A 9 -8.89 7.65 11.02
CA GLU A 9 -9.71 8.51 11.86
C GLU A 9 -11.20 8.22 11.67
N ARG A 10 -11.66 8.19 10.41
CA ARG A 10 -13.08 8.02 10.10
C ARG A 10 -13.64 6.63 10.44
N LEU A 11 -12.81 5.59 10.31
CA LEU A 11 -13.22 4.20 10.56
C LEU A 11 -12.86 3.73 11.97
N GLY A 12 -12.14 4.53 12.76
CA GLY A 12 -11.64 4.14 14.08
C GLY A 12 -10.68 2.95 14.04
N LYS A 13 -9.88 2.83 12.96
CA LYS A 13 -9.01 1.67 12.72
C LYS A 13 -7.58 2.10 12.44
N GLN A 14 -6.62 1.48 13.13
CA GLN A 14 -5.20 1.70 12.86
C GLN A 14 -4.64 0.77 11.77
N GLU A 15 -5.29 -0.37 11.53
CA GLU A 15 -4.91 -1.32 10.48
C GLU A 15 -6.01 -1.36 9.40
N LEU A 16 -5.59 -1.17 8.16
CA LEU A 16 -6.46 -0.97 7.01
C LEU A 16 -5.98 -1.82 5.84
N VAL A 17 -6.91 -2.49 5.17
CA VAL A 17 -6.65 -3.14 3.87
C VAL A 17 -7.30 -2.28 2.80
N ALA A 18 -6.48 -1.71 1.91
CA ALA A 18 -6.94 -0.84 0.84
C ALA A 18 -6.84 -1.55 -0.52
N ARG A 19 -7.80 -1.26 -1.39
CA ARG A 19 -7.83 -1.74 -2.78
C ARG A 19 -7.69 -0.57 -3.74
N GLN A 20 -6.66 -0.59 -4.58
CA GLN A 20 -6.52 0.33 -5.70
C GLN A 20 -7.37 -0.17 -6.88
N LEU A 21 -8.37 0.61 -7.27
CA LEU A 21 -9.36 0.24 -8.30
C LEU A 21 -8.92 0.60 -9.74
N SER A 22 -7.61 0.58 -10.01
CA SER A 22 -7.11 0.72 -11.38
C SER A 22 -7.37 -0.56 -12.19
N LYS A 23 -7.28 -0.50 -13.52
CA LYS A 23 -7.37 -1.70 -14.38
C LYS A 23 -6.36 -2.79 -14.01
N ARG A 24 -5.18 -2.39 -13.51
CA ARG A 24 -4.12 -3.32 -13.04
C ARG A 24 -4.37 -3.82 -11.62
N GLY A 25 -5.15 -3.07 -10.82
CA GLY A 25 -5.40 -3.36 -9.42
C GLY A 25 -4.19 -3.16 -8.52
N GLY A 26 -4.42 -3.34 -7.23
CA GLY A 26 -3.39 -3.39 -6.18
C GLY A 26 -4.03 -3.54 -4.82
N THR A 27 -3.52 -4.44 -3.97
CA THR A 27 -3.96 -4.56 -2.58
C THR A 27 -2.83 -4.07 -1.69
N LEU A 28 -3.15 -3.14 -0.80
CA LEU A 28 -2.22 -2.54 0.15
C LEU A 28 -2.65 -2.87 1.57
N TYR A 29 -1.70 -3.33 2.37
CA TYR A 29 -1.84 -3.53 3.81
C TYR A 29 -1.19 -2.35 4.51
N CYS A 30 -1.98 -1.59 5.25
CA CYS A 30 -1.55 -0.32 5.81
C CYS A 30 -1.72 -0.31 7.32
N LYS A 31 -0.75 0.29 8.00
CA LYS A 31 -0.83 0.60 9.42
C LYS A 31 -0.56 2.08 9.64
N ASN A 32 -1.50 2.76 10.28
CA ASN A 32 -1.36 4.14 10.71
C ASN A 32 -0.59 4.17 12.04
N GLU A 33 0.57 4.81 12.06
CA GLU A 33 1.45 4.93 13.24
C GLU A 33 1.57 6.41 13.68
N GLY A 34 0.55 7.23 13.39
CA GLY A 34 0.55 8.66 13.71
C GLY A 34 1.39 9.45 12.71
N GLU A 35 2.64 9.74 13.06
CA GLU A 35 3.56 10.52 12.20
C GLU A 35 3.92 9.81 10.90
N ARG A 36 3.77 8.48 10.86
CA ARG A 36 4.11 7.65 9.70
C ARG A 36 3.03 6.63 9.40
N VAL A 37 3.05 6.14 8.17
CA VAL A 37 2.19 5.06 7.70
C VAL A 37 3.08 3.96 7.13
N ARG A 38 2.93 2.74 7.66
CA ARG A 38 3.52 1.54 7.02
C ARG A 38 2.61 1.08 5.91
N ILE A 39 3.19 0.74 4.78
CA ILE A 39 2.50 0.21 3.61
C ILE A 39 3.24 -1.06 3.19
N ALA A 40 2.49 -2.14 3.02
CA ALA A 40 2.98 -3.40 2.51
C ALA A 40 2.07 -3.90 1.37
N GLY A 41 2.61 -4.76 0.53
CA GLY A 41 1.91 -5.40 -0.57
C GLY A 41 2.71 -6.57 -1.08
N ASN A 42 2.05 -7.46 -1.82
CA ASN A 42 2.73 -8.57 -2.47
C ASN A 42 3.39 -8.08 -3.77
N ALA A 43 4.57 -8.62 -4.06
CA ALA A 43 5.28 -8.42 -5.32
C ALA A 43 5.25 -9.71 -6.14
N VAL A 44 5.27 -9.55 -7.48
CA VAL A 44 5.41 -10.68 -8.42
C VAL A 44 6.58 -10.38 -9.34
N LEU A 45 7.51 -11.33 -9.43
CA LEU A 45 8.65 -11.23 -10.34
C LEU A 45 8.15 -11.40 -11.79
N TYR A 46 8.34 -10.37 -12.61
CA TYR A 46 7.96 -10.42 -14.02
C TYR A 46 9.08 -10.98 -14.91
N SER A 47 10.32 -10.55 -14.67
CA SER A 47 11.48 -10.95 -15.46
C SER A 47 12.77 -10.75 -14.67
N VAL A 48 13.81 -11.49 -15.05
CA VAL A 48 15.19 -11.35 -14.57
C VAL A 48 16.07 -11.16 -15.80
N GLY A 49 16.99 -10.19 -15.76
CA GLY A 49 17.89 -9.92 -16.88
C GLY A 49 19.11 -9.10 -16.48
N GLU A 50 20.06 -9.01 -17.41
CA GLU A 50 21.32 -8.28 -17.26
C GLU A 50 21.36 -7.15 -18.30
N ILE A 51 21.73 -5.94 -17.87
CA ILE A 51 21.95 -4.79 -18.76
C ILE A 51 23.46 -4.62 -18.94
N LYS A 52 23.95 -4.74 -20.17
CA LYS A 52 25.34 -4.43 -20.54
C LYS A 52 25.43 -3.01 -21.08
N LEU A 53 26.41 -2.26 -20.59
CA LEU A 53 26.72 -0.89 -21.01
C LEU A 53 27.68 -0.88 -22.19
#